data_AF-A0A524DSY2-F1
#
_entry.id   AF-A0A524DSY2-F1
#
_cell.length_a   1.000
_cell.length_b   1.000
_cell.length_c   1.000
_cell.angle_alpha   90.00
_cell.angle_beta   90.00
_cell.angle_gamma   90.00
#
_symmetry.space_group_name_H-M   'P 1'
#
loop_
_entity.id
_entity.type
_entity.pdbx_description
1 polymer ?
#
loop_
_entity_poly.entity_id
_entity_poly.type
_entity_poly.pdbx_seq_one_letter_code
_entity_poly.pdbx_strand_id
1 'polypeptide(L)' 'MEIDINKNNNKTSSGSHDSNLINVRVIISCPTGDYKKKFRNQFPREQMDLFLVSARVFDWMTCPLCGELLNCNFEFNI' A
#
# COMPACT_ATOMS: atom_id res chain seq x y z
N MET A 1 6.74 -0.69 10.05
CA MET A 1 6.75 0.79 10.09
C MET A 1 5.44 1.21 9.44
N GLU A 2 4.41 1.40 10.25
CA GLU A 2 3.16 2.01 9.81
C GLU A 2 3.43 3.52 9.76
N ILE A 3 3.15 4.15 8.62
CA ILE A 3 3.29 5.59 8.49
C ILE A 3 1.93 6.18 8.87
N ASP A 4 1.75 6.47 10.15
CA ASP A 4 0.60 7.21 10.67
C ASP A 4 0.69 8.67 10.21
N ILE A 5 0.11 8.95 9.04
CA ILE A 5 -0.15 10.32 8.58
C ILE A 5 -1.43 10.83 9.28
N ASN A 6 -1.39 10.96 10.61
CA ASN A 6 -2.40 11.76 11.32
C ASN A 6 -1.91 12.14 12.72
N LYS A 7 -1.13 13.22 12.78
CA LYS A 7 -0.93 13.96 14.02
C LYS A 7 -1.51 15.36 13.85
N ASN A 8 -2.84 15.45 13.78
CA ASN A 8 -3.56 16.59 14.37
C ASN A 8 -5.07 16.34 14.51
N ASN A 9 -5.53 16.66 15.72
CA ASN A 9 -6.92 16.88 16.15
C ASN A 9 -7.81 15.65 16.44
N ASN A 10 -7.89 15.35 17.74
CA ASN A 10 -9.11 15.04 18.48
C ASN A 10 -10.41 15.11 17.66
N LYS A 11 -10.89 13.96 17.22
CA LYS A 11 -12.30 13.56 17.25
C LYS A 11 -12.40 12.08 16.89
N THR A 12 -12.96 11.31 17.80
CA THR A 12 -13.58 10.02 17.56
C THR A 12 -14.48 10.11 16.32
N SER A 13 -14.07 9.51 15.20
CA SER A 13 -14.93 9.39 14.01
C SER A 13 -15.18 7.92 13.71
N SER A 14 -16.29 7.45 14.27
CA SER A 14 -17.08 6.35 13.74
C SER A 14 -17.20 6.45 12.22
N GLY A 15 -16.65 5.46 11.51
CA GLY A 15 -17.06 4.96 10.20
C GLY A 15 -17.72 5.93 9.20
N SER A 16 -17.14 7.08 8.90
CA SER A 16 -17.45 7.78 7.66
C SER A 16 -16.44 7.31 6.60
N HIS A 17 -16.92 6.59 5.59
CA HIS A 17 -16.19 6.42 4.33
C HIS A 17 -15.94 7.82 3.77
N ASP A 18 -14.76 8.36 4.03
CA ASP A 18 -14.36 9.65 3.49
C ASP A 18 -14.12 9.44 2.00
N SER A 19 -15.04 9.93 1.16
CA SER A 19 -15.04 9.69 -0.29
C SER A 19 -13.79 10.23 -1.00
N ASN A 20 -13.02 11.07 -0.30
CA ASN A 20 -11.76 11.63 -0.76
C ASN A 20 -10.53 10.77 -0.47
N LEU A 21 -10.66 9.66 0.26
CA LEU A 21 -9.56 8.74 0.54
C LEU A 21 -9.65 7.48 -0.32
N ILE A 22 -8.51 7.08 -0.87
CA ILE A 22 -8.34 5.81 -1.57
C ILE A 22 -7.65 4.85 -0.59
N ASN A 23 -8.33 3.74 -0.30
CA ASN A 23 -7.75 2.64 0.46
C ASN A 23 -7.07 1.67 -0.48
N VAL A 24 -5.76 1.51 -0.35
CA VAL A 24 -4.96 0.60 -1.17
C VAL A 24 -4.42 -0.51 -0.29
N ARG A 25 -4.66 -1.77 -0.67
CA ARG A 25 -3.95 -2.91 -0.11
C ARG A 25 -2.95 -3.41 -1.14
N VAL A 26 -1.69 -3.49 -0.73
CA VAL A 26 -0.64 -4.02 -1.57
C VAL A 26 -0.26 -5.41 -1.07
N ILE A 27 -0.20 -6.36 -2.00
CA ILE A 27 0.19 -7.74 -1.75
C ILE A 27 1.43 -8.03 -2.58
N ILE A 28 2.53 -8.29 -1.90
CA ILE A 28 3.78 -8.71 -2.52
C ILE A 28 3.96 -10.20 -2.26
N SER A 29 4.29 -10.97 -3.30
CA SER A 29 4.54 -12.40 -3.20
C SER A 29 5.69 -12.84 -4.10
N CYS A 30 6.50 -13.76 -3.61
CA CYS A 30 7.50 -14.45 -4.42
C CYS A 30 6.81 -15.42 -5.39
N PRO A 31 7.20 -15.47 -6.67
CA PRO A 31 6.65 -16.43 -7.64
C PRO A 31 7.09 -17.88 -7.37
N THR A 32 8.24 -18.09 -6.72
CA THR A 32 8.89 -19.40 -6.59
C THR A 32 8.97 -19.92 -5.15
N GLY A 33 8.51 -19.15 -4.16
CA GLY A 33 8.57 -19.56 -2.75
C GLY A 33 7.48 -18.92 -1.91
N ASP A 34 7.52 -19.19 -0.60
CA ASP A 34 6.43 -18.84 0.32
C ASP A 34 6.46 -17.39 0.83
N TYR A 35 7.44 -16.60 0.39
CA TYR A 35 7.54 -15.20 0.82
C TYR A 35 6.32 -14.42 0.36
N LYS A 36 5.57 -13.89 1.33
CA LYS A 36 4.40 -13.05 1.09
C LYS A 36 4.32 -11.95 2.14
N LYS A 37 4.10 -10.72 1.69
CA LYS A 37 3.90 -9.57 2.56
C LYS A 37 2.67 -8.80 2.11
N LYS A 38 1.89 -8.32 3.08
CA LYS A 38 0.71 -7.50 2.84
C LYS A 38 0.83 -6.24 3.66
N PHE A 39 0.50 -5.10 3.08
CA PHE A 39 0.36 -3.85 3.81
C PHE A 39 -0.81 -3.05 3.24
N ARG A 40 -1.33 -2.16 4.07
CA ARG A 40 -2.44 -1.27 3.73
C ARG A 40 -1.90 0.14 3.79
N ASN A 41 -2.31 0.96 2.83
CA ASN A 41 -2.01 2.37 2.81
C ASN A 41 -3.25 3.16 2.40
N GLN A 42 -3.30 4.41 2.81
CA GLN A 42 -4.40 5.31 2.50
C GLN A 42 -3.81 6.58 1.90
N PHE A 43 -4.40 7.03 0.80
CA PHE A 43 -3.95 8.24 0.11
C PHE A 43 -5.15 9.13 -0.18
N PRO A 44 -5.02 10.45 0.00
CA PRO A 44 -5.97 11.39 -0.59
C PRO A 44 -6.02 11.21 -2.10
N ARG A 45 -7.21 11.28 -2.72
CA ARG A 45 -7.38 11.19 -4.19
C ARG A 45 -6.52 12.20 -4.94
N GLU A 46 -6.34 13.39 -4.35
CA GLU A 46 -5.51 14.46 -4.89
C GLU A 46 -4.02 14.11 -4.99
N GLN A 47 -3.57 13.09 -4.24
CA GLN A 47 -2.16 12.65 -4.20
C GLN A 47 -1.96 11.31 -4.94
N MET A 48 -2.82 10.97 -5.90
CA MET A 48 -2.71 9.73 -6.67
C MET A 48 -1.37 9.59 -7.40
N ASP A 49 -0.77 10.71 -7.82
CA ASP A 49 0.55 10.71 -8.45
C ASP A 49 1.65 10.20 -7.50
N LEU A 50 1.53 10.52 -6.21
CA LEU A 50 2.47 10.03 -5.19
C LEU A 50 2.35 8.50 -5.03
N PHE A 51 1.13 7.97 -5.13
CA PHE A 51 0.91 6.52 -5.18
C PHE A 51 1.58 5.91 -6.40
N LEU A 52 1.40 6.48 -7.59
CA LEU A 52 2.00 6.00 -8.85
C LEU A 52 3.54 5.93 -8.78
N VAL A 53 4.19 6.97 -8.25
CA VAL A 53 5.64 7.00 -8.07
C VAL A 53 6.07 5.94 -7.05
N SER A 54 5.35 5.81 -5.94
CA SER A 54 5.63 4.79 -4.92
C SER A 54 5.46 3.37 -5.48
N ALA A 55 4.46 3.16 -6.35
CA ALA A 55 4.16 1.88 -6.99
C ALA A 55 5.32 1.39 -7.88
N ARG A 56 6.09 2.31 -8.49
CA ARG A 56 7.26 1.95 -9.32
C ARG A 56 8.39 1.30 -8.55
N VAL A 57 8.52 1.58 -7.25
CA VAL A 57 9.56 0.96 -6.42
C VAL A 57 9.35 -0.55 -6.31
N PHE A 58 8.11 -1.02 -6.41
CA PHE A 58 7.78 -2.44 -6.32
C PHE A 58 8.25 -3.25 -7.53
N ASP A 59 8.41 -2.62 -8.70
CA ASP A 59 8.86 -3.28 -9.94
C ASP A 59 10.29 -3.83 -9.83
N TRP A 60 11.10 -3.32 -8.89
CA TRP A 60 12.50 -3.70 -8.71
C TRP A 60 12.78 -4.47 -7.42
N MET A 61 11.73 -4.85 -6.67
CA MET A 61 11.94 -5.62 -5.46
C MET A 61 12.15 -7.10 -5.77
N THR A 62 13.16 -7.67 -5.13
CA THR A 62 13.50 -9.09 -5.23
C THR A 62 13.19 -9.83 -3.94
N CYS A 63 12.92 -11.13 -4.07
CA CYS A 63 12.71 -12.01 -2.94
C CYS A 63 14.02 -12.16 -2.16
N PRO A 64 14.02 -11.93 -0.84
CA PRO A 64 15.24 -12.04 -0.03
C PRO A 64 15.76 -13.49 0.09
N LEU A 65 14.94 -14.49 -0.27
CA LEU A 65 15.28 -15.91 -0.15
C LEU A 65 15.84 -16.50 -1.45
N CYS A 66 15.25 -16.15 -2.60
CA CYS A 66 15.62 -16.75 -3.90
C CYS A 66 16.13 -15.75 -4.93
N GLY A 67 16.09 -14.43 -4.65
CA GLY A 67 16.56 -13.39 -5.57
C GLY A 67 15.63 -13.06 -6.73
N GLU A 68 14.55 -13.83 -6.94
CA GLU A 68 13.57 -13.59 -8.01
C GLU A 68 12.80 -12.28 -7.82
N LEU A 69 12.34 -11.67 -8.91
CA LEU A 69 11.47 -10.49 -8.85
C LEU A 69 10.14 -10.83 -8.17
N LEU A 70 9.71 -9.93 -7.29
CA LEU A 70 8.46 -10.11 -6.55
C LEU A 70 7.25 -9.71 -7.40
N ASN A 71 6.20 -10.50 -7.33
CA ASN A 71 4.90 -10.14 -7.89
C ASN A 71 4.22 -9.14 -6.94
N CYS A 72 3.75 -8.01 -7.48
CA CYS A 72 3.06 -6.97 -6.74
C CYS A 72 1.63 -6.79 -7.26
N ASN A 73 0.66 -6.97 -6.38
CA ASN A 73 -0.76 -6.79 -6.67
C ASN A 73 -1.34 -5.66 -5.80
N PHE A 74 -2.09 -4.75 -6.42
CA PHE A 74 -2.77 -3.64 -5.76
C PHE A 74 -4.28 -3.89 -5.76
N GLU A 75 -4.88 -3.95 -4.57
CA GLU A 75 -6.33 -3.98 -4.38
C GLU A 75 -6.79 -2.59 -3.94
N PHE A 76 -7.63 -1.94 -4.73
CA PHE A 76 -8.21 -0.64 -4.41
C PHE A 76 -9.64 -0.82 -3.91
N ASN A 77 -9.95 -0.27 -2.74
CA ASN A 77 -11.32 -0.11 -2.28
C ASN A 77 -11.68 1.37 -2.42
N ILE A 78 -12.50 1.67 -3.43
CA ILE A 78 -12.96 3.02 -3.80
C ILE A 78 -14.40 3.19 -3.34
#